data_AF-A0A6B2XNL4-F1
#
_entry.id   AF-A0A6B2XNL4-F1
#
_cell.length_a   1.000
_cell.length_b   1.000
_cell.length_c   1.000
_cell.angle_alpha   90.00
_cell.angle_beta   90.00
_cell.angle_gamma   90.00
#
_symmetry.space_group_name_H-M   'P 1'
#
loop_
_entity.id
_entity.type
_entity.pdbx_description
1 polymer ?
#
loop_
_entity_poly.entity_id
_entity_poly.type
_entity_poly.pdbx_seq_one_letter_code
_entity_poly.pdbx_strand_id
1 'polypeptide(L)'
;MFEPQDRADARAASRRGPTTSLRGLVDPAAARRGFELVRVDPAPDLADLVERHWVVPWDLPPGESFTQVVVPHPVANVVAEAAGYVAHGIPPGLFERTLAGSGAVVGTKLRPGAFRVLLGHA
;
A
#
# COMPACT_ATOMS: atom_id res chain seq x y z
N MET A 1 -37.99 20.12 8.39
CA MET A 1 -37.97 18.69 8.75
C MET A 1 -37.10 18.01 7.70
N PHE A 2 -35.81 17.88 7.98
CA PHE A 2 -34.84 17.27 7.06
C PHE A 2 -34.42 15.94 7.69
N GLU A 3 -34.74 14.85 7.01
CA GLU A 3 -34.32 13.50 7.36
C GLU A 3 -32.91 13.21 6.78
N PRO A 4 -32.10 12.36 7.44
CA PRO A 4 -30.69 12.19 7.12
C PRO A 4 -30.50 11.12 6.04
N GLN A 5 -30.12 11.51 4.83
CA GLN A 5 -29.71 10.56 3.77
C GLN A 5 -28.24 10.10 3.88
N ASP A 6 -27.44 10.71 4.76
CA ASP A 6 -25.98 10.48 4.83
C ASP A 6 -25.53 9.09 5.32
N ARG A 7 -26.43 8.31 5.96
CA ARG A 7 -26.07 6.98 6.51
C ARG A 7 -26.23 5.82 5.51
N ALA A 8 -26.97 6.01 4.43
CA ALA A 8 -27.25 4.93 3.47
C ALA A 8 -26.11 4.76 2.45
N ASP A 9 -25.49 5.85 2.00
CA ASP A 9 -24.47 5.84 0.95
C ASP A 9 -23.12 5.27 1.43
N ALA A 10 -22.80 5.43 2.70
CA ALA A 10 -21.61 4.83 3.33
C ALA A 10 -21.65 3.29 3.37
N ARG A 11 -22.83 2.67 3.20
CA ARG A 11 -23.01 1.22 3.33
C ARG A 11 -22.76 0.47 2.01
N ALA A 12 -22.74 1.16 0.87
CA ALA A 12 -22.52 0.54 -0.45
C ALA A 12 -21.03 0.37 -0.80
N ALA A 13 -20.13 1.18 -0.22
CA ALA A 13 -18.70 1.24 -0.55
C ALA A 13 -17.85 0.07 0.00
N SER A 14 -18.40 -0.82 0.83
CA SER A 14 -17.63 -1.93 1.44
C SER A 14 -18.36 -3.26 1.37
N ARG A 15 -18.58 -3.76 0.16
CA ARG A 15 -19.00 -5.17 -0.06
C ARG A 15 -17.81 -6.12 -0.25
N ARG A 16 -16.58 -5.60 -0.31
CA ARG A 16 -15.33 -6.37 -0.43
C ARG A 16 -14.47 -6.09 0.79
N GLY A 17 -14.37 -7.08 1.68
CA GLY A 17 -13.49 -7.01 2.84
C GLY A 17 -12.03 -6.79 2.40
N PRO A 18 -11.20 -6.12 3.23
CA PRO A 18 -9.80 -5.90 2.93
C PRO A 18 -9.08 -7.25 2.74
N THR A 19 -8.27 -7.39 1.69
CA THR A 19 -7.53 -8.64 1.40
C THR A 19 -6.27 -8.79 2.26
N THR A 20 -6.19 -8.04 3.36
CA THR A 20 -4.93 -7.67 3.98
C THR A 20 -4.61 -8.50 5.20
N SER A 21 -3.39 -9.02 5.22
CA SER A 21 -2.76 -9.64 6.38
C SER A 21 -1.25 -9.40 6.32
N LEU A 22 -0.50 -9.83 7.34
CA LEU A 22 0.96 -9.86 7.31
C LEU A 22 1.51 -10.99 6.43
N ARG A 23 0.65 -11.81 5.78
CA ARG A 23 1.06 -13.01 5.02
C ARG A 23 1.89 -12.72 3.76
N GLY A 24 2.00 -11.46 3.34
CA GLY A 24 2.90 -11.05 2.25
C GLY A 24 4.35 -10.81 2.69
N LEU A 25 4.62 -10.69 4.00
CA LEU A 25 5.97 -10.59 4.54
C LEU A 25 6.55 -12.00 4.70
N VAL A 26 7.72 -12.26 4.12
CA VAL A 26 8.38 -13.57 4.21
C VAL A 26 8.80 -13.87 5.65
N ASP A 27 9.26 -12.87 6.40
CA ASP A 27 9.50 -12.95 7.84
C ASP A 27 8.92 -11.73 8.58
N PRO A 28 7.69 -11.82 9.12
CA PRO A 28 7.06 -10.73 9.85
C PRO A 28 7.76 -10.36 11.16
N ALA A 29 8.54 -11.27 11.76
CA ALA A 29 9.23 -11.02 13.02
C ALA A 29 10.56 -10.27 12.78
N ALA A 30 11.28 -10.60 11.71
CA ALA A 30 12.43 -9.82 11.26
C ALA A 30 12.01 -8.44 10.71
N ALA A 31 10.89 -8.34 10.01
CA ALA A 31 10.37 -7.07 9.49
C ALA A 31 10.24 -5.99 10.57
N ARG A 32 9.77 -6.36 11.77
CA ARG A 32 9.63 -5.44 12.92
C ARG A 32 10.93 -4.84 13.42
N ARG A 33 12.09 -5.43 13.07
CA ARG A 33 13.41 -4.91 13.45
C ARG A 33 13.95 -3.88 12.47
N GLY A 34 13.51 -3.93 11.21
CA GLY A 34 14.01 -3.06 10.14
C GLY A 34 13.13 -1.86 9.83
N PHE A 35 11.82 -1.96 10.05
CA PHE A 35 10.86 -0.90 9.71
C PHE A 35 9.52 -1.05 10.44
N GLU A 36 8.72 0.00 10.42
CA GLU A 36 7.31 -0.04 10.83
C GLU A 36 6.39 -0.11 9.60
N LEU A 37 5.29 -0.86 9.68
CA LEU A 37 4.27 -0.87 8.62
C LEU A 37 2.96 -0.26 9.12
N VAL A 38 2.75 1.01 8.79
CA VAL A 38 1.51 1.73 9.08
C VAL A 38 0.54 1.53 7.92
N ARG A 39 -0.74 1.34 8.24
CA ARG A 39 -1.83 1.12 7.29
C ARG A 39 -2.90 2.18 7.50
N VAL A 40 -3.31 2.85 6.43
CA VAL A 40 -4.26 3.96 6.47
C VAL A 40 -5.36 3.74 5.45
N ASP A 41 -6.61 3.78 5.90
CA ASP A 41 -7.77 3.62 5.02
C ASP A 41 -7.83 4.75 3.98
N PRO A 42 -8.34 4.47 2.76
CA PRO A 42 -8.51 5.51 1.77
C PRO A 42 -9.61 6.49 2.16
N ALA A 43 -9.54 7.70 1.61
CA ALA A 43 -10.66 8.62 1.65
C ALA A 43 -11.89 8.00 0.94
N PRO A 44 -13.13 8.31 1.38
CA PRO A 44 -14.35 7.68 0.85
C PRO A 44 -14.51 7.81 -0.67
N ASP A 45 -14.12 8.94 -1.25
CA ASP A 45 -14.15 9.23 -2.69
C ASP A 45 -13.13 8.42 -3.50
N LEU A 46 -12.13 7.82 -2.85
CA LEU A 46 -11.14 6.92 -3.47
C LEU A 46 -11.45 5.44 -3.25
N ALA A 47 -12.48 5.10 -2.48
CA ALA A 47 -12.73 3.73 -2.01
C ALA A 47 -12.96 2.70 -3.13
N ASP A 48 -13.39 3.15 -4.32
CA ASP A 48 -13.58 2.31 -5.51
C ASP A 48 -12.30 2.02 -6.29
N LEU A 49 -11.27 2.85 -6.13
CA LEU A 49 -10.00 2.70 -6.84
C LEU A 49 -8.88 2.20 -5.93
N VAL A 50 -8.89 2.66 -4.68
CA VAL A 50 -7.85 2.38 -3.69
C VAL A 50 -8.37 1.35 -2.70
N GLU A 51 -7.59 0.29 -2.49
CA GLU A 51 -7.87 -0.64 -1.40
C GLU A 51 -7.37 -0.04 -0.07
N ARG A 52 -6.17 0.54 -0.06
CA ARG A 52 -5.53 1.13 1.13
C ARG A 52 -4.24 1.91 0.81
N HIS A 53 -3.85 2.83 1.69
CA HIS A 53 -2.49 3.39 1.79
C HIS A 53 -1.63 2.70 2.86
N TRP A 54 -0.32 2.64 2.63
CA TRP A 54 0.66 2.14 3.58
C TRP A 54 1.83 3.10 3.69
N VAL A 55 2.43 3.17 4.88
CA VAL A 55 3.65 3.93 5.14
C VAL A 55 4.67 3.01 5.78
N VAL A 56 5.89 3.06 5.26
CA VAL A 56 7.04 2.32 5.76
C VAL A 56 8.12 3.33 6.13
N PRO A 57 8.14 3.86 7.36
CA PRO A 57 9.30 4.59 7.86
C PRO A 57 10.36 3.61 8.38
N TRP A 58 11.63 4.01 8.27
CA TRP A 58 12.76 3.33 8.87
C TRP A 58 13.79 4.34 9.37
N ASP A 59 14.54 3.92 10.38
CA ASP A 59 15.70 4.63 10.91
C ASP A 59 16.70 3.57 11.38
N LEU A 60 17.73 3.34 10.58
CA LEU A 60 18.73 2.29 10.80
C LEU A 60 20.06 2.90 11.27
N PRO A 61 20.77 2.24 12.20
CA PRO A 61 22.08 2.69 12.65
C PRO A 61 23.09 2.81 11.50
N PRO A 62 24.10 3.69 11.60
CA PRO A 62 25.17 3.79 10.61
C PRO A 62 25.87 2.44 10.38
N GLY A 63 25.98 2.03 9.11
CA GLY A 63 26.60 0.76 8.72
C GLY A 63 25.66 -0.45 8.73
N GLU A 64 24.42 -0.30 9.20
CA GLU A 64 23.40 -1.34 9.10
C GLU A 64 22.54 -1.19 7.84
N SER A 65 22.09 -2.32 7.31
CA SER A 65 21.14 -2.38 6.21
C SER A 65 20.13 -3.49 6.45
N PHE A 66 18.90 -3.29 6.01
CA PHE A 66 17.83 -4.28 6.13
C PHE A 66 17.23 -4.56 4.75
N THR A 67 17.31 -5.80 4.29
CA THR A 67 16.64 -6.22 3.05
C THR A 67 15.26 -6.78 3.35
N GLN A 68 14.24 -6.05 2.92
CA GLN A 68 12.87 -6.51 2.94
C GLN A 68 12.59 -7.37 1.72
N VAL A 69 12.03 -8.56 1.93
CA VAL A 69 11.56 -9.46 0.87
C VAL A 69 10.06 -9.68 1.03
N VAL A 70 9.28 -9.42 -0.02
CA VAL A 70 7.82 -9.58 -0.01
C VAL A 70 7.33 -10.38 -1.19
N VAL A 71 6.26 -11.15 -0.96
CA VAL A 71 5.45 -11.75 -2.02
C VAL A 71 4.43 -10.69 -2.46
N PRO A 72 4.53 -10.16 -3.69
CA PRO A 72 3.65 -9.07 -4.11
C PRO A 72 2.22 -9.55 -4.32
N HIS A 73 1.24 -8.75 -3.92
CA HIS A 73 -0.13 -8.97 -4.33
C HIS A 73 -0.25 -8.71 -5.85
N PRO A 74 -1.12 -9.44 -6.57
CA PRO A 74 -1.31 -9.29 -8.01
C PRO A 74 -2.15 -8.05 -8.35
N VAL A 75 -1.70 -6.88 -7.90
CA VAL A 75 -2.30 -5.56 -8.12
C VAL A 75 -1.19 -4.53 -8.35
N ALA A 76 -1.54 -3.42 -8.99
CA ALA A 76 -0.62 -2.29 -9.11
C ALA A 76 -0.54 -1.49 -7.81
N ASN A 77 0.64 -0.94 -7.51
CA ASN A 77 0.85 0.00 -6.42
C ASN A 77 1.45 1.30 -6.96
N VAL A 78 1.01 2.45 -6.43
CA VAL A 78 1.66 3.75 -6.67
C VAL A 78 2.44 4.11 -5.42
N VAL A 79 3.73 4.39 -5.57
CA VAL A 79 4.68 4.54 -4.48
C VAL A 79 5.37 5.90 -4.59
N ALA A 80 5.48 6.61 -3.48
CA ALA A 80 6.20 7.85 -3.31
C ALA A 80 7.43 7.62 -2.43
N GLU A 81 8.59 7.98 -2.97
CA GLU A 81 9.89 7.94 -2.29
C GLU A 81 10.55 9.32 -2.40
N ALA A 82 11.65 9.55 -1.67
CA ALA A 82 12.41 10.80 -1.76
C ALA A 82 12.87 11.13 -3.20
N ALA A 83 13.09 10.11 -4.03
CA ALA A 83 13.49 10.28 -5.42
C ALA A 83 12.32 10.58 -6.39
N GLY A 84 11.07 10.45 -5.95
CA GLY A 84 9.88 10.70 -6.78
C GLY A 84 8.79 9.64 -6.65
N TYR A 85 7.98 9.51 -7.69
CA TYR A 85 6.80 8.64 -7.72
C TYR A 85 6.95 7.54 -8.76
N VAL A 86 6.58 6.31 -8.40
CA VAL A 86 6.67 5.13 -9.27
C VAL A 86 5.40 4.29 -9.19
N ALA A 87 4.92 3.82 -10.33
CA ALA A 87 3.87 2.80 -10.40
C ALA A 87 4.50 1.42 -10.61
N HIS A 88 4.26 0.51 -9.66
CA HIS A 88 4.71 -0.88 -9.72
C HIS A 88 3.55 -1.77 -10.17
N GLY A 89 3.74 -2.45 -11.30
CA GLY A 89 2.85 -3.52 -11.75
C GLY A 89 3.07 -4.83 -10.97
N ILE A 90 2.65 -5.95 -11.56
CA ILE A 90 2.81 -7.28 -10.98
C ILE A 90 4.17 -7.84 -11.41
N PRO A 91 5.17 -7.96 -10.52
CA PRO A 91 6.44 -8.58 -10.88
C PRO A 91 6.27 -10.11 -11.01
N PRO A 92 7.12 -10.78 -11.81
CA PRO A 92 7.06 -12.24 -11.99
C PRO A 92 7.59 -13.05 -10.80
N GLY A 93 7.93 -12.41 -9.67
CA GLY A 93 8.56 -13.06 -8.52
C GLY A 93 8.54 -12.22 -7.25
N LEU A 94 9.45 -12.54 -6.33
CA LEU A 94 9.62 -11.79 -5.09
C LEU A 94 10.07 -10.35 -5.39
N PHE A 95 9.59 -9.42 -4.57
CA PHE A 95 10.13 -8.07 -4.55
C PHE A 95 11.07 -7.92 -3.37
N GLU A 96 12.27 -7.43 -3.66
CA GLU A 96 13.30 -7.19 -2.66
C GLU A 96 13.69 -5.72 -2.65
N ARG A 97 13.84 -5.16 -1.44
CA ARG A 97 14.31 -3.79 -1.25
C ARG A 97 15.24 -3.71 -0.04
N THR A 98 16.45 -3.21 -0.26
CA THR A 98 17.40 -2.90 0.81
C THR A 98 17.18 -1.47 1.31
N LEU A 99 17.01 -1.34 2.62
CA LEU A 99 16.90 -0.09 3.36
C LEU A 99 18.24 0.17 4.06
N ALA A 100 18.65 1.44 4.09
CA ALA A 100 19.84 1.93 4.80
C ALA A 100 19.58 3.36 5.28
N GLY A 101 20.29 3.78 6.33
CA GLY A 101 20.09 5.10 6.95
C GLY A 101 18.66 5.29 7.43
N SER A 102 18.09 6.47 7.20
CA SER A 102 16.71 6.79 7.55
C SER A 102 15.90 7.23 6.34
N GLY A 103 14.59 7.02 6.39
CA GLY A 103 13.69 7.41 5.33
C GLY A 103 12.27 6.90 5.52
N ALA A 104 11.43 7.17 4.53
CA ALA A 104 10.09 6.63 4.48
C ALA A 104 9.65 6.40 3.03
N VAL A 105 8.77 5.42 2.87
CA VAL A 105 8.01 5.20 1.64
C VAL A 105 6.52 5.26 1.95
N VAL A 106 5.77 5.98 1.11
CA VAL A 106 4.31 5.95 1.13
C VAL A 106 3.83 5.22 -0.11
N GLY A 107 2.97 4.23 0.05
CA GLY A 107 2.41 3.50 -1.07
C GLY A 107 0.89 3.40 -1.03
N THR A 108 0.30 3.30 -2.21
CA THR A 108 -1.13 3.14 -2.42
C THR A 108 -1.36 1.82 -3.15
N LYS A 109 -2.07 0.90 -2.49
CA LYS A 109 -2.50 -0.36 -3.09
C LYS A 109 -3.80 -0.12 -3.85
N LEU A 110 -3.75 -0.24 -5.16
CA LEU A 110 -4.93 -0.13 -6.00
C LEU A 110 -5.77 -1.41 -5.91
N ARG A 111 -7.08 -1.25 -6.11
CA ARG A 111 -7.96 -2.41 -6.33
C ARG A 111 -7.61 -3.05 -7.69
N PRO A 112 -7.84 -4.37 -7.85
CA PRO A 112 -7.65 -5.04 -9.13
C PRO A 112 -8.35 -4.30 -10.28
N GLY A 113 -7.63 -4.03 -11.36
CA GLY A 113 -8.13 -3.31 -12.54
C GLY A 113 -8.11 -1.78 -12.45
N ALA A 114 -8.00 -1.17 -11.26
CA ALA A 114 -8.07 0.29 -11.10
C ALA A 114 -6.94 1.05 -11.81
N PHE A 115 -5.76 0.43 -11.98
CA PHE A 115 -4.66 1.04 -12.72
C PHE A 115 -5.00 1.36 -14.19
N ARG A 116 -5.89 0.56 -14.81
CA ARG A 116 -6.36 0.81 -16.18
C ARG A 116 -7.13 2.12 -16.31
N VAL A 117 -7.84 2.53 -15.26
CA VAL A 117 -8.60 3.79 -15.22
C VAL A 117 -7.65 4.99 -15.18
N LEU A 118 -6.55 4.88 -14.40
CA LEU A 118 -5.57 5.95 -14.26
C LEU A 118 -4.77 6.24 -15.54
N LEU A 119 -4.61 5.24 -16.42
CA LEU A 119 -3.90 5.40 -17.69
C LEU A 119 -4.77 6.03 -18.80
N GLY A 120 -6.07 6.25 -18.55
CA GLY A 120 -7.02 6.75 -19.55
C GLY A 120 -7.33 5.72 -20.65
N HIS A 121 -8.47 5.86 -21.31
CA HIS A 121 -8.77 5.07 -22.50
C HIS A 121 -8.05 5.69 -23.70
N ALA A 122 -7.06 4.99 -24.25
CA ALA A 122 -6.65 5.21 -25.64
C ALA A 122 -7.79 4.83 -26.59
#